data_AF-A0A4Q4U7R7-F1
#
_entry.id   AF-A0A4Q4U7R7-F1
#
_cell.length_a   1.000
_cell.length_b   1.000
_cell.length_c   1.000
_cell.angle_alpha   90.00
_cell.angle_beta   90.00
_cell.angle_gamma   90.00
#
_symmetry.space_group_name_H-M   'P 1'
#
loop_
_entity.id
_entity.type
_entity.pdbx_description
1 polymer ?
#
loop_
_entity_poly.entity_id
_entity_poly.type
_entity_poly.pdbx_seq_one_letter_code
_entity_poly.pdbx_strand_id
1 'polypeptide(L)'
;MAHGFHLDLVQTDKVLASPNAIHVSAMVPTTIPKGETFDRSLFESLMKRRFFFTESFEIYRVSANFNGDNCGLYDYGPPGCALQANIADLWRKHSVMEENMLELDFTVITPERVLGTSGHVDKFADWMCKDPVKGEYLRADHLIKSVLESRLTRGVDGSSKDLPKLDESIIGEYNDILAKVTSHFSLD
;
A
#
# COMPACT_ATOMS: atom_id res chain seq x y z
N MET A 1 -1.78 25.42 31.31
CA MET A 1 -3.07 25.03 30.72
C MET A 1 -2.82 24.65 29.28
N ALA A 2 -2.61 23.37 29.00
CA ALA A 2 -2.50 22.84 27.65
C ALA A 2 -3.61 21.81 27.52
N HIS A 3 -4.65 22.13 26.75
CA HIS A 3 -5.76 21.24 26.49
C HIS A 3 -5.28 20.12 25.56
N GLY A 4 -5.21 18.91 26.12
CA GLY A 4 -4.93 17.69 25.37
C GLY A 4 -6.13 17.31 24.51
N PHE A 5 -5.92 17.18 23.21
CA PHE A 5 -6.86 16.50 22.32
C PHE A 5 -6.69 15.00 22.52
N HIS A 6 -7.64 14.39 23.23
CA HIS A 6 -7.76 12.95 23.40
C HIS A 6 -8.54 12.40 22.19
N LEU A 7 -7.88 11.66 21.30
CA LEU A 7 -8.58 10.86 20.30
C LEU A 7 -8.86 9.47 20.90
N ASP A 8 -10.12 9.25 21.26
CA ASP A 8 -10.62 7.93 21.67
C ASP A 8 -10.66 6.99 20.45
N LEU A 9 -9.75 6.02 20.43
CA LEU A 9 -9.74 4.93 19.46
C LEU A 9 -10.68 3.83 19.97
N VAL A 10 -11.96 3.91 19.58
CA VAL A 10 -12.92 2.83 19.84
C VAL A 10 -12.68 1.68 18.85
N GLN A 11 -12.51 0.50 19.42
CA GLN A 11 -12.24 -0.77 18.76
C GLN A 11 -13.51 -1.34 18.07
N THR A 12 -13.28 -1.93 16.88
CA THR A 12 -14.07 -2.94 16.14
C THR A 12 -15.50 -2.63 15.71
N ASP A 13 -15.78 -2.79 14.41
CA ASP A 13 -16.65 -3.88 13.95
C ASP A 13 -16.58 -4.14 12.44
N LYS A 14 -16.75 -5.41 12.08
CA LYS A 14 -16.89 -5.93 10.72
C LYS A 14 -18.10 -5.26 10.05
N VAL A 15 -17.91 -4.55 8.94
CA VAL A 15 -19.03 -4.04 8.12
C VAL A 15 -19.05 -4.75 6.78
N LEU A 16 -20.12 -5.52 6.60
CA LEU A 16 -20.54 -6.25 5.42
C LEU A 16 -20.80 -5.26 4.26
N ALA A 17 -20.43 -5.67 3.05
CA ALA A 17 -20.65 -4.94 1.81
C ALA A 17 -22.15 -4.65 1.57
N SER A 18 -22.47 -3.39 1.25
CA SER A 18 -23.78 -2.93 0.75
C SER A 18 -23.62 -2.36 -0.68
N PRO A 19 -24.59 -2.53 -1.61
CA PRO A 19 -24.34 -2.48 -3.05
C PRO A 19 -24.49 -1.11 -3.72
N ASN A 20 -24.72 -0.01 -3.00
CA ASN A 20 -25.07 1.27 -3.61
C ASN A 20 -24.11 2.39 -3.17
N ALA A 21 -22.99 2.55 -3.86
CA ALA A 21 -22.08 3.69 -3.69
C ALA A 21 -22.00 4.51 -4.99
N ILE A 22 -22.37 5.79 -4.90
CA ILE A 22 -22.32 6.77 -5.97
C ILE A 22 -20.91 7.38 -6.01
N HIS A 23 -20.24 7.21 -7.15
CA HIS A 23 -19.12 8.00 -7.72
C HIS A 23 -18.05 8.56 -6.75
N VAL A 24 -17.55 7.74 -5.83
CA VAL A 24 -16.13 7.85 -5.41
C VAL A 24 -15.31 7.45 -6.64
N SER A 25 -14.18 8.12 -6.93
CA SER A 25 -13.31 7.72 -8.04
C SER A 25 -12.86 6.27 -7.81
N ALA A 26 -13.63 5.35 -8.38
CA ALA A 26 -13.42 3.93 -8.23
C ALA A 26 -12.15 3.65 -9.01
N MET A 27 -11.11 3.24 -8.30
CA MET A 27 -10.04 2.44 -8.89
C MET A 27 -10.73 1.47 -9.85
N VAL A 28 -10.43 1.57 -11.16
CA VAL A 28 -11.05 0.70 -12.17
C VAL A 28 -10.97 -0.72 -11.62
N PRO A 29 -12.10 -1.42 -11.40
CA PRO A 29 -12.06 -2.73 -10.81
C PRO A 29 -11.15 -3.56 -11.70
N THR A 30 -10.07 -4.09 -11.14
CA THR A 30 -9.17 -4.97 -11.88
C THR A 30 -10.02 -6.11 -12.40
N THR A 31 -10.19 -6.19 -13.71
CA THR A 31 -10.98 -7.23 -14.35
C THR A 31 -10.04 -8.27 -14.95
N ILE A 32 -10.47 -9.52 -14.86
CA ILE A 32 -9.84 -10.61 -15.60
C ILE A 32 -10.15 -10.37 -17.09
N PRO A 33 -9.35 -10.87 -18.07
CA PRO A 33 -9.63 -10.68 -19.50
C PRO A 33 -11.05 -11.06 -19.98
N LYS A 34 -11.79 -11.84 -19.18
CA LYS A 34 -13.20 -12.21 -19.42
C LYS A 34 -14.22 -11.20 -18.89
N GLY A 35 -13.80 -10.09 -18.30
CA GLY A 35 -14.66 -9.06 -17.72
C GLY A 35 -15.18 -9.37 -16.31
N GLU A 36 -14.81 -10.52 -15.74
CA GLU A 36 -15.11 -10.87 -14.34
C GLU A 36 -14.26 -10.06 -13.37
N THR A 37 -14.80 -9.79 -12.17
CA THR A 37 -14.09 -9.10 -11.09
C THR A 37 -12.91 -9.92 -10.59
N PHE A 38 -11.74 -9.30 -10.43
CA PHE A 38 -10.55 -9.96 -9.88
C PHE A 38 -10.71 -10.25 -8.38
N ASP A 39 -10.76 -11.53 -8.02
CA ASP A 39 -10.69 -11.97 -6.62
C ASP A 39 -9.23 -12.12 -6.19
N ARG A 40 -8.74 -11.09 -5.49
CA ARG A 40 -7.39 -11.05 -4.92
C ARG A 40 -7.13 -12.19 -3.93
N SER A 41 -8.12 -12.55 -3.12
CA SER A 41 -7.96 -13.56 -2.07
C SER A 41 -7.74 -14.96 -2.66
N LEU A 42 -8.52 -15.29 -3.70
CA LEU A 42 -8.37 -16.53 -4.46
C LEU A 42 -7.02 -16.56 -5.20
N PHE A 43 -6.65 -15.44 -5.83
CA PHE A 43 -5.36 -15.31 -6.53
C PHE A 43 -4.18 -15.55 -5.58
N GLU A 44 -4.12 -14.82 -4.45
CA GLU A 44 -3.03 -14.96 -3.48
C GLU A 44 -2.97 -16.38 -2.91
N SER A 45 -4.13 -16.98 -2.61
CA SER A 45 -4.21 -18.37 -2.13
C SER A 45 -3.65 -19.37 -3.15
N LEU A 46 -3.96 -19.17 -4.44
CA LEU A 46 -3.42 -20.01 -5.51
C LEU A 46 -1.90 -19.82 -5.68
N MET A 47 -1.43 -18.58 -5.67
CA MET A 47 -0.01 -18.25 -5.82
C MET A 47 0.83 -18.81 -4.67
N LYS A 48 0.38 -18.66 -3.42
CA LYS A 48 1.02 -19.26 -2.24
C LYS A 48 0.97 -20.80 -2.30
N ARG A 49 -0.19 -21.39 -2.60
CA ARG A 49 -0.35 -22.86 -2.68
C ARG A 49 0.49 -23.51 -3.79
N ARG A 50 0.70 -22.81 -4.91
CA ARG A 50 1.57 -23.26 -6.01
C ARG A 50 3.02 -22.82 -5.85
N PHE A 51 3.34 -22.19 -4.73
CA PHE A 51 4.69 -21.74 -4.38
C PHE A 51 5.31 -20.84 -5.46
N PHE A 52 4.54 -19.89 -5.96
CA PHE A 52 5.09 -18.81 -6.79
C PHE A 52 5.88 -17.82 -5.93
N PHE A 53 5.31 -17.41 -4.81
CA PHE A 53 5.99 -16.64 -3.78
C PHE A 53 5.46 -17.01 -2.40
N THR A 54 6.27 -16.78 -1.36
CA THR A 54 5.84 -16.80 0.03
C THR A 54 6.50 -15.68 0.82
N GLU A 55 6.04 -15.41 2.02
CA GLU A 55 6.68 -14.44 2.94
C GLU A 55 8.05 -14.97 3.37
N SER A 56 9.09 -14.14 3.26
CA SER A 56 10.44 -14.58 3.64
C SER A 56 10.49 -14.86 5.14
N PHE A 57 11.17 -15.93 5.55
CA PHE A 57 11.29 -16.33 6.96
C PHE A 57 9.95 -16.61 7.68
N GLU A 58 8.91 -17.02 6.94
CA GLU A 58 7.57 -17.31 7.48
C GLU A 58 7.60 -18.20 8.75
N ILE A 59 8.48 -19.21 8.79
CA ILE A 59 8.63 -20.13 9.93
C ILE A 59 9.08 -19.45 11.23
N TYR A 60 9.76 -18.30 11.14
CA TYR A 60 10.26 -17.58 12.30
C TYR A 60 9.26 -16.58 12.86
N ARG A 61 8.19 -16.23 12.12
CA ARG A 61 7.15 -15.29 12.60
C ARG A 61 6.42 -15.79 13.83
N VAL A 62 6.30 -17.11 13.98
CA VAL A 62 5.64 -17.76 15.13
C VAL A 62 6.65 -18.15 16.23
N SER A 63 7.94 -17.86 16.03
CA SER A 63 8.97 -18.19 17.01
C SER A 63 8.87 -17.27 18.23
N ALA A 64 8.74 -17.86 19.41
CA ALA A 64 8.67 -17.12 20.68
C ALA A 64 9.93 -16.28 20.98
N ASN A 65 11.05 -16.55 20.28
CA ASN A 65 12.33 -15.89 20.49
C ASN A 65 12.67 -14.85 19.41
N PHE A 66 11.75 -14.59 18.46
CA PHE A 66 11.95 -13.59 17.41
C PHE A 66 11.09 -12.35 17.69
N ASN A 67 11.74 -11.26 18.12
CA ASN A 67 11.12 -9.95 18.30
C ASN A 67 11.38 -9.09 17.07
N GLY A 68 10.67 -9.37 15.98
CA GLY A 68 10.80 -8.63 14.74
C GLY A 68 9.61 -8.85 13.80
N ASP A 69 9.51 -7.99 12.80
CA ASP A 69 8.58 -8.15 11.69
C ASP A 69 9.37 -8.13 10.38
N ASN A 70 9.00 -9.04 9.49
CA ASN A 70 9.59 -9.29 8.17
C ASN A 70 8.59 -8.96 7.06
N CYS A 71 7.52 -8.23 7.40
CA CYS A 71 6.55 -7.72 6.42
C CYS A 71 7.26 -6.95 5.30
N GLY A 72 6.87 -7.24 4.05
CA GLY A 72 7.44 -6.63 2.86
C GLY A 72 8.54 -7.45 2.19
N LEU A 73 9.05 -8.51 2.84
CA LEU A 73 10.01 -9.44 2.25
C LEU A 73 9.32 -10.69 1.72
N TYR A 74 9.67 -11.12 0.50
CA TYR A 74 9.09 -12.29 -0.14
C TYR A 74 10.16 -13.14 -0.83
N ASP A 75 9.99 -14.46 -0.72
CA ASP A 75 10.82 -15.45 -1.40
C ASP A 75 10.06 -16.03 -2.59
N TYR A 76 10.71 -16.09 -3.75
CA TYR A 76 10.14 -16.70 -4.95
C TYR A 76 10.43 -18.21 -4.99
N GLY A 77 9.40 -19.01 -5.22
CA GLY A 77 9.56 -20.44 -5.45
C GLY A 77 9.88 -20.77 -6.91
N PRO A 78 10.04 -22.06 -7.28
CA PRO A 78 10.50 -22.45 -8.61
C PRO A 78 9.71 -21.84 -9.79
N PRO A 79 8.35 -21.85 -9.80
CA PRO A 79 7.62 -21.20 -10.87
C PRO A 79 7.70 -19.67 -10.83
N GLY A 80 7.88 -19.07 -9.65
CA GLY A 80 8.08 -17.62 -9.49
C GLY A 80 9.43 -17.16 -10.05
N CYS A 81 10.52 -17.87 -9.74
CA CYS A 81 11.84 -17.59 -10.29
C CYS A 81 11.85 -17.71 -11.82
N ALA A 82 11.23 -18.76 -12.37
CA ALA A 82 11.12 -18.93 -13.82
C ALA A 82 10.32 -17.78 -14.46
N LEU A 83 9.22 -17.35 -13.83
CA LEU A 83 8.43 -16.22 -14.30
C LEU A 83 9.24 -14.91 -14.27
N GLN A 84 9.93 -14.61 -13.17
CA GLN A 84 10.76 -13.42 -13.04
C GLN A 84 11.86 -13.38 -14.11
N ALA A 85 12.54 -14.50 -14.34
CA ALA A 85 13.55 -14.62 -15.40
C ALA A 85 12.95 -14.37 -16.79
N ASN A 86 11.81 -14.98 -17.10
CA ASN A 86 11.13 -14.78 -18.38
C ASN A 86 10.71 -13.32 -18.60
N ILE A 87 10.23 -12.63 -17.56
CA ILE A 87 9.86 -11.20 -17.63
C ILE A 87 11.11 -10.35 -17.87
N ALA A 88 12.19 -10.59 -17.12
CA ALA A 88 13.45 -9.86 -17.29
C ALA A 88 14.02 -10.05 -18.70
N ASP A 89 13.98 -11.28 -19.24
CA ASP A 89 14.47 -11.58 -20.58
C ASP A 89 13.61 -10.94 -21.67
N LEU A 90 12.29 -10.90 -21.49
CA LEU A 90 11.40 -10.20 -22.40
C LEU A 90 11.69 -8.69 -22.39
N TRP A 91 11.89 -8.11 -21.21
CA TRP A 91 12.23 -6.70 -21.06
C TRP A 91 13.59 -6.37 -21.69
N ARG A 92 14.62 -7.20 -21.48
CA ARG A 92 15.93 -7.03 -22.14
C ARG A 92 15.82 -7.06 -23.66
N LYS A 93 15.05 -8.01 -24.21
CA LYS A 93 14.82 -8.08 -25.67
C LYS A 93 14.15 -6.81 -26.17
N HIS A 94 13.13 -6.33 -25.46
CA HIS A 94 12.40 -5.14 -25.88
C HIS A 94 13.22 -3.85 -25.72
N SER A 95 13.83 -3.60 -24.57
CA SER A 95 14.51 -2.33 -24.30
C SER A 95 15.97 -2.33 -24.75
N VAL A 96 16.75 -3.35 -24.39
CA VAL A 96 18.18 -3.38 -24.69
C VAL A 96 18.43 -3.70 -26.16
N MET A 97 17.78 -4.74 -26.69
CA MET A 97 18.07 -5.21 -28.05
C MET A 97 17.35 -4.38 -29.13
N GLU A 98 16.06 -4.05 -28.96
CA GLU A 98 15.35 -3.26 -29.99
C GLU A 98 15.81 -1.80 -30.00
N GLU A 99 16.09 -1.19 -28.85
CA GLU A 99 16.53 0.22 -28.76
C GLU A 99 18.07 0.39 -28.77
N ASN A 100 18.83 -0.70 -28.86
CA ASN A 100 20.30 -0.73 -28.80
C ASN A 100 20.90 -0.01 -27.57
N MET A 101 20.34 -0.26 -26.39
CA MET A 101 20.87 0.29 -25.13
C MET A 101 22.09 -0.49 -24.62
N LEU A 102 22.91 0.14 -23.77
CA LEU A 102 24.03 -0.51 -23.09
C LEU A 102 23.57 -1.10 -21.75
N GLU A 103 23.56 -2.42 -21.62
CA GLU A 103 23.28 -3.09 -20.35
C GLU A 103 24.50 -3.00 -19.41
N LEU A 104 24.25 -2.64 -18.15
CA LEU A 104 25.26 -2.48 -17.10
C LEU A 104 24.77 -3.18 -15.83
N ASP A 105 25.68 -3.85 -15.13
CA ASP A 105 25.43 -4.47 -13.83
C ASP A 105 26.34 -3.83 -12.77
N PHE A 106 25.74 -3.28 -11.71
CA PHE A 106 26.41 -2.49 -10.68
C PHE A 106 26.26 -3.12 -9.30
N THR A 107 27.20 -2.80 -8.40
CA THR A 107 27.16 -3.30 -7.03
C THR A 107 26.02 -2.68 -6.22
N VAL A 108 25.28 -3.51 -5.47
CA VAL A 108 24.19 -3.05 -4.59
C VAL A 108 24.70 -2.24 -3.38
N ILE A 109 25.82 -2.68 -2.78
CA ILE A 109 26.43 -1.96 -1.64
C ILE A 109 27.00 -0.64 -2.14
N THR A 110 26.40 0.46 -1.70
CA THR A 110 26.71 1.81 -2.20
C THR A 110 27.26 2.68 -1.05
N PRO A 111 28.41 3.35 -1.22
CA PRO A 111 28.94 4.27 -0.21
C PRO A 111 28.02 5.46 0.04
N GLU A 112 27.88 5.87 1.30
CA GLU A 112 26.99 6.97 1.74
C GLU A 112 27.22 8.26 0.94
N ARG A 113 28.47 8.63 0.67
CA ARG A 113 28.80 9.86 -0.08
C ARG A 113 28.15 9.92 -1.47
N VAL A 114 27.95 8.77 -2.12
CA VAL A 114 27.27 8.69 -3.41
C VAL A 114 25.79 9.03 -3.26
N LEU A 115 25.12 8.46 -2.25
CA LEU A 115 23.71 8.73 -1.94
C LEU A 115 23.46 10.16 -1.43
N GLY A 116 24.43 10.72 -0.70
CA GLY A 116 24.38 12.13 -0.29
C GLY A 116 24.49 13.06 -1.49
N THR A 117 25.41 12.77 -2.42
CA THR A 117 25.60 13.61 -3.62
C THR A 117 24.42 13.51 -4.58
N SER A 118 23.77 12.34 -4.69
CA SER A 118 22.55 12.18 -5.50
C SER A 118 21.29 12.76 -4.84
N GLY A 119 21.38 13.23 -3.59
CA GLY A 119 20.27 13.82 -2.84
C GLY A 119 19.29 12.79 -2.25
N HIS A 120 19.58 11.49 -2.34
CA HIS A 120 18.71 10.45 -1.77
C HIS A 120 18.66 10.53 -0.26
N VAL A 121 19.77 10.88 0.40
CA VAL A 121 19.84 11.00 1.87
C VAL A 121 18.85 12.05 2.40
N ASP A 122 18.64 13.14 1.68
CA ASP A 122 17.78 14.24 2.13
C ASP A 122 16.31 14.10 1.70
N LYS A 123 16.05 13.41 0.58
CA LYS A 123 14.74 13.40 -0.08
C LYS A 123 14.01 12.07 -0.07
N PHE A 124 14.72 10.94 -0.01
CA PHE A 124 14.11 9.61 -0.08
C PHE A 124 13.59 9.18 1.30
N ALA A 125 12.58 9.89 1.80
CA ALA A 125 12.00 9.65 3.11
C ALA A 125 10.49 9.89 3.12
N ASP A 126 9.76 8.92 3.64
CA ASP A 126 8.32 9.03 3.87
C ASP A 126 8.01 9.51 5.29
N TRP A 127 6.90 10.25 5.42
CA TRP A 127 6.42 10.66 6.74
C TRP A 127 5.72 9.51 7.44
N MET A 128 6.12 9.26 8.69
CA MET A 128 5.60 8.16 9.50
C MET A 128 4.94 8.70 10.78
N CYS A 129 3.82 8.09 11.15
CA CYS A 129 3.13 8.32 12.43
C CYS A 129 3.36 7.13 13.35
N LYS A 130 3.54 7.39 14.65
CA LYS A 130 3.68 6.35 15.67
C LYS A 130 2.45 6.33 16.58
N ASP A 131 1.83 5.16 16.73
CA ASP A 131 0.78 4.98 17.74
C ASP A 131 1.42 4.94 19.14
N PRO A 132 1.06 5.85 20.08
CA PRO A 132 1.64 5.87 21.41
C PRO A 132 1.25 4.66 22.28
N VAL A 133 0.16 3.97 21.95
CA VAL A 133 -0.35 2.82 22.72
C VAL A 133 0.19 1.51 22.16
N LYS A 134 0.12 1.33 20.83
CA LYS A 134 0.56 0.09 20.17
C LYS A 134 2.04 0.10 19.79
N GLY A 135 2.64 1.28 19.64
CA GLY A 135 4.02 1.44 19.18
C GLY A 135 4.21 1.17 17.69
N GLU A 136 3.15 0.92 16.93
CA GLU A 136 3.18 0.65 15.49
C GLU A 136 3.51 1.93 14.70
N TYR A 137 4.29 1.76 13.63
CA TYR A 137 4.59 2.83 12.68
C TYR A 137 3.69 2.71 11.45
N LEU A 138 3.02 3.79 11.09
CA LEU A 138 2.10 3.87 9.96
C LEU A 138 2.57 4.97 9.01
N ARG A 139 2.59 4.70 7.71
CA ARG A 139 2.86 5.72 6.69
C ARG A 139 1.74 6.76 6.72
N ALA A 140 2.10 8.04 6.86
CA ALA A 140 1.15 9.10 7.17
C ALA A 140 0.12 9.32 6.05
N ASP A 141 0.55 9.21 4.79
CA ASP A 141 -0.29 9.30 3.60
C ASP A 141 -1.37 8.19 3.56
N HIS A 142 -0.98 6.94 3.83
CA HIS A 142 -1.90 5.80 3.89
C HIS A 142 -2.89 5.94 5.06
N LEU A 143 -2.42 6.42 6.20
CA LEU A 143 -3.28 6.67 7.36
C LEU A 143 -4.33 7.74 7.05
N ILE A 144 -3.92 8.89 6.51
CA ILE A 144 -4.85 9.98 6.15
C ILE A 144 -5.85 9.49 5.11
N LYS A 145 -5.38 8.79 4.07
CA LYS A 145 -6.23 8.24 3.02
C LYS A 145 -7.29 7.29 3.58
N SER A 146 -6.88 6.30 4.37
CA SER A 146 -7.80 5.31 4.94
C SER A 146 -8.84 5.94 5.89
N VAL A 147 -8.45 6.96 6.66
CA VAL A 147 -9.37 7.67 7.57
C VAL A 147 -10.38 8.50 6.79
N LEU A 148 -9.95 9.24 5.77
CA LEU A 148 -10.82 10.06 4.94
C LEU A 148 -11.79 9.19 4.13
N GLU A 149 -11.31 8.11 3.52
CA GLU A 149 -12.16 7.14 2.82
C GLU A 149 -13.19 6.52 3.76
N SER A 150 -12.77 6.07 4.95
CA SER A 150 -13.68 5.51 5.96
C SER A 150 -14.75 6.52 6.41
N ARG A 151 -14.39 7.80 6.56
CA ARG A 151 -15.33 8.87 6.93
C ARG A 151 -16.30 9.17 5.79
N LEU A 152 -15.84 9.15 4.54
CA LEU A 152 -16.69 9.36 3.39
C LEU A 152 -17.72 8.23 3.26
N THR A 153 -17.31 6.97 3.38
CA THR A 153 -18.23 5.82 3.34
C THR A 153 -19.27 5.90 4.47
N ARG A 154 -18.83 6.18 5.71
CA ARG A 154 -19.74 6.30 6.88
C ARG A 154 -20.69 7.51 6.78
N GLY A 155 -20.25 8.61 6.17
CA GLY A 155 -21.05 9.82 5.96
C GLY A 155 -22.14 9.65 4.89
N VAL A 156 -21.89 8.80 3.89
CA VAL A 156 -22.85 8.47 2.82
C VAL A 156 -23.91 7.48 3.30
N ASP A 157 -23.54 6.51 4.14
CA ASP A 157 -24.45 5.45 4.63
C ASP A 157 -25.44 5.89 5.72
N GLY A 158 -25.22 7.04 6.37
CA GLY A 158 -26.20 7.71 7.22
C GLY A 158 -26.96 6.81 8.22
N SER A 159 -26.28 6.12 9.13
CA SER A 159 -26.94 5.43 10.27
C SER A 159 -25.99 5.16 11.45
N SER A 160 -25.74 6.18 12.25
CA SER A 160 -25.60 6.00 13.71
C SER A 160 -26.09 7.29 14.37
N LYS A 161 -26.86 7.19 15.45
CA LYS A 161 -27.68 8.29 16.01
C LYS A 161 -26.90 9.50 16.55
N ASP A 162 -25.56 9.49 16.51
CA ASP A 162 -24.73 10.45 17.23
C ASP A 162 -23.74 11.26 16.36
N LEU A 163 -23.76 11.14 15.02
CA LEU A 163 -22.98 12.03 14.14
C LEU A 163 -23.82 12.58 12.98
N PRO A 164 -23.82 13.91 12.74
CA PRO A 164 -24.54 14.52 11.63
C PRO A 164 -23.96 14.08 10.28
N LYS A 165 -24.83 13.99 9.25
CA LYS A 165 -24.41 13.82 7.85
C LYS A 165 -23.36 14.87 7.52
N LEU A 166 -22.27 14.45 6.85
CA LEU A 166 -21.24 15.38 6.40
C LEU A 166 -21.85 16.33 5.37
N ASP A 167 -21.61 17.62 5.55
CA ASP A 167 -22.03 18.66 4.62
C ASP A 167 -21.34 18.48 3.26
N GLU A 168 -22.00 18.84 2.17
CA GLU A 168 -21.46 18.72 0.81
C GLU A 168 -20.14 19.50 0.65
N SER A 169 -19.99 20.61 1.39
CA SER A 169 -18.75 21.38 1.48
C SER A 169 -17.58 20.58 2.07
N ILE A 170 -17.81 19.81 3.14
CA ILE A 170 -16.78 19.02 3.82
C ILE A 170 -16.36 17.82 2.96
N ILE A 171 -17.31 17.24 2.22
CA ILE A 171 -17.03 16.18 1.25
C ILE A 171 -16.11 16.71 0.13
N GLY A 172 -16.36 17.93 -0.36
CA GLY A 172 -15.48 18.60 -1.31
C GLY A 172 -14.05 18.77 -0.76
N GLU A 173 -13.92 19.30 0.46
CA GLU A 173 -12.61 19.47 1.11
C GLU A 173 -11.87 18.15 1.31
N TYR A 174 -12.55 17.08 1.71
CA TYR A 174 -11.94 15.76 1.88
C TYR A 174 -11.45 15.17 0.56
N ASN A 175 -12.21 15.33 -0.51
CA ASN A 175 -11.79 14.89 -1.84
C ASN A 175 -10.59 15.71 -2.35
N ASP A 176 -10.56 17.01 -2.09
CA ASP A 176 -9.42 17.87 -2.43
C ASP A 176 -8.16 17.50 -1.65
N ILE A 177 -8.30 17.20 -0.36
CA ILE A 177 -7.19 16.72 0.48
C ILE A 177 -6.70 15.35 -0.02
N LEU A 178 -7.61 14.43 -0.34
CA LEU A 178 -7.25 13.13 -0.93
C LEU A 178 -6.51 13.28 -2.26
N ALA A 179 -6.95 14.21 -3.12
CA ALA A 179 -6.29 14.50 -4.38
C ALA A 179 -4.88 15.06 -4.16
N LYS A 180 -4.70 15.97 -3.18
CA LYS A 180 -3.39 16.53 -2.82
C LYS A 180 -2.45 15.50 -2.20
N VAL A 181 -2.95 14.64 -1.32
CA VAL A 181 -2.17 13.53 -0.75
C VAL A 181 -1.77 12.57 -1.87
N THR A 182 -2.69 12.22 -2.75
CA THR A 182 -2.38 11.33 -3.87
C THR A 182 -1.35 11.95 -4.81
N SER A 183 -1.47 13.23 -5.17
CA SER A 183 -0.52 13.88 -6.08
C SER A 183 0.85 14.15 -5.46
N HIS A 184 0.90 14.46 -4.18
CA HIS A 184 2.16 14.77 -3.50
C HIS A 184 2.99 13.51 -3.21
N PHE A 185 2.36 12.36 -2.98
CA PHE A 185 3.03 11.10 -2.64
C PHE A 185 3.10 10.08 -3.81
N SER A 186 2.52 10.38 -4.98
CA SER A 186 2.62 9.53 -6.19
C SER A 186 3.68 9.98 -7.19
N LEU A 187 4.49 11.00 -6.87
CA LEU A 187 5.45 11.63 -7.79
C LEU A 187 6.93 11.49 -7.39
N ASP A 188 7.24 10.61 -6.44
CA ASP A 188 8.62 10.19 -6.14
C ASP A 188 8.85 8.72 -6.50
#